data_AF-A0A0G2HQJ2-F1
#
_entry.id   AF-A0A0G2HQJ2-F1
#
_cell.length_a   1.000
_cell.length_b   1.000
_cell.length_c   1.000
_cell.angle_alpha   90.00
_cell.angle_beta   90.00
_cell.angle_gamma   90.00
#
_symmetry.space_group_name_H-M   'P 1'
#
loop_
_entity.id
_entity.type
_entity.pdbx_description
1 polymer ?
#
loop_
_entity_poly.entity_id
_entity_poly.type
_entity_poly.pdbx_seq_one_letter_code
_entity_poly.pdbx_strand_id
1 'polypeptide(L)'
;MASPLLNRAPCLVCLRRITQVNSASVAPFFRQVRKKSGRPKDAGVIVRLLVDMKGFGKSGAIFRTERGRMRNKWYPTKKAEFMTAARLKELGLTKNDVGERDPMFGMQVEFGEELVEDAVEAVAGLPKGAIALNAGARQPALEPPSHTPAVEIEHIAPNRALELLTIMIPETITFERHLKNLPPIVGAGNTPKPAPSEEAEQPKVLSPLERRRAKMLEAQKPPEPEKSPEVAEAERQAKEEELGRERKRAEEDAERSREIHGSVSVRDVAGFIKDKMLLDPEASRIHVRPEDITFLGLAEGVDKVEKVGRFDIEIRTHVGRDRVEPVRKSVEVVAT
;
A
#
# COMPACT_ATOMS: atom_id res chain seq x y z
N MET A 1 -36.75 -28.76 -37.71
CA MET A 1 -35.77 -29.64 -37.06
C MET A 1 -34.58 -28.80 -36.61
N ALA A 2 -34.61 -28.24 -35.40
CA ALA A 2 -33.54 -27.38 -34.87
C ALA A 2 -32.92 -28.06 -33.65
N SER A 3 -31.66 -28.47 -33.78
CA SER A 3 -30.88 -29.13 -32.72
C SER A 3 -30.36 -28.10 -31.70
N PRO A 4 -30.48 -28.32 -30.39
CA PRO A 4 -29.81 -27.49 -29.40
C PRO A 4 -28.35 -27.94 -29.22
N LEU A 5 -27.43 -27.01 -29.43
CA LEU A 5 -25.99 -27.16 -29.15
C LEU A 5 -25.75 -27.19 -27.63
N LEU A 6 -25.70 -28.39 -27.03
CA LEU A 6 -25.22 -28.62 -25.67
C LEU A 6 -23.69 -28.75 -25.66
N ASN A 7 -22.98 -27.62 -25.80
CA ASN A 7 -21.52 -27.65 -25.99
C ASN A 7 -20.66 -27.55 -24.71
N ARG A 8 -21.20 -27.83 -23.52
CA ARG A 8 -20.38 -28.03 -22.31
C ARG A 8 -21.01 -29.06 -21.38
N ALA A 9 -20.22 -30.07 -21.00
CA ALA A 9 -20.59 -31.01 -19.95
C ALA A 9 -20.86 -30.24 -18.64
N PRO A 10 -22.01 -30.44 -17.99
CA PRO A 10 -22.29 -29.84 -16.69
C PRO A 10 -21.29 -30.38 -15.65
N CYS A 11 -20.84 -29.52 -14.73
CA CYS A 11 -19.95 -29.96 -13.66
C CYS A 11 -20.65 -31.01 -12.77
N LEU A 12 -19.86 -31.85 -12.10
CA LEU A 12 -20.36 -32.92 -11.23
C LEU A 12 -21.29 -32.41 -10.12
N VAL A 13 -21.16 -31.14 -9.71
CA VAL A 13 -22.05 -30.48 -8.74
C VAL A 13 -23.43 -30.21 -9.33
N CYS A 14 -23.51 -29.78 -10.59
CA CYS A 14 -24.78 -29.57 -11.29
C CYS A 14 -25.50 -30.90 -11.57
N LEU A 15 -24.75 -31.94 -11.96
CA LEU A 15 -25.30 -33.28 -12.20
C LEU A 15 -25.91 -33.87 -10.92
N ARG A 16 -25.20 -33.79 -9.78
CA ARG A 16 -25.72 -34.27 -8.49
C ARG A 16 -26.99 -33.53 -8.06
N ARG A 17 -27.11 -32.24 -8.36
CA ARG A 17 -28.29 -31.45 -8.01
C ARG A 17 -29.49 -31.77 -8.90
N ILE A 18 -29.27 -32.20 -10.15
CA ILE A 18 -30.34 -32.64 -11.07
C ILE A 18 -30.85 -34.03 -10.67
N THR A 19 -29.98 -34.94 -10.23
CA THR A 19 -30.35 -36.31 -9.88
C THR A 19 -30.97 -36.46 -8.48
N GLN A 20 -30.96 -35.41 -7.66
CA GLN A 20 -31.47 -35.43 -6.28
C GLN A 20 -32.93 -34.98 -6.11
N VAL A 21 -33.61 -34.53 -7.17
CA VAL A 21 -35.00 -34.03 -7.05
C VAL A 21 -35.99 -35.11 -7.47
N ASN A 22 -36.42 -35.91 -6.50
CA ASN A 22 -37.63 -36.72 -6.59
C ASN A 22 -38.80 -35.82 -6.16
N SER A 23 -39.87 -35.79 -6.97
CA SER A 23 -41.17 -35.17 -6.69
C SER A 23 -41.29 -33.64 -6.83
N ALA A 24 -42.06 -33.26 -7.85
CA ALA A 24 -42.95 -32.10 -8.00
C ALA A 24 -42.52 -30.70 -7.49
N SER A 25 -42.35 -29.81 -8.46
CA SER A 25 -42.30 -28.34 -8.36
C SER A 25 -40.97 -27.73 -7.91
N VAL A 26 -40.07 -27.51 -8.87
CA VAL A 26 -39.16 -26.36 -8.79
C VAL A 26 -39.04 -25.78 -10.19
N ALA A 27 -39.61 -24.60 -10.38
CA ALA A 27 -39.41 -23.79 -11.57
C ALA A 27 -37.91 -23.70 -11.88
N PRO A 28 -37.49 -23.75 -13.15
CA PRO A 28 -36.08 -23.58 -13.48
C PRO A 28 -35.67 -22.21 -12.94
N PHE A 29 -34.76 -22.20 -11.96
CA PHE A 29 -34.02 -21.02 -11.58
C PHE A 29 -33.29 -20.55 -12.83
N PHE A 30 -33.93 -19.66 -13.58
CA PHE A 30 -33.30 -18.88 -14.62
C PHE A 30 -32.15 -18.16 -13.93
N ARG A 31 -30.93 -18.67 -14.09
CA ARG A 31 -29.74 -17.85 -13.93
C ARG A 31 -29.99 -16.65 -14.82
N GLN A 32 -30.26 -15.51 -14.21
CA GLN A 32 -30.35 -14.26 -14.92
C GLN A 32 -28.95 -13.98 -15.46
N VAL A 33 -28.68 -14.46 -16.68
CA VAL A 33 -27.49 -14.08 -17.43
C VAL A 33 -27.69 -12.61 -17.72
N ARG A 34 -27.13 -11.76 -16.85
CA ARG A 34 -27.10 -10.32 -17.03
C ARG A 34 -26.38 -10.07 -18.35
N LYS A 35 -27.16 -9.88 -19.42
CA LYS A 35 -26.64 -9.34 -20.68
C LYS A 35 -25.94 -8.03 -20.33
N LYS A 36 -24.66 -7.93 -20.66
CA LYS A 36 -23.87 -6.69 -20.54
C LYS A 36 -24.56 -5.65 -21.44
N SER A 37 -25.44 -4.85 -20.87
CA SER A 37 -26.04 -3.71 -21.59
C SER A 37 -24.92 -2.71 -21.81
N GLY A 38 -24.39 -2.70 -23.03
CA GLY A 38 -23.40 -1.73 -23.47
C GLY A 38 -24.06 -0.36 -23.59
N ARG A 39 -24.24 0.35 -22.47
CA ARG A 39 -24.56 1.77 -22.55
C ARG A 39 -23.37 2.47 -23.22
N PRO A 40 -23.59 3.27 -24.28
CA PRO A 40 -22.50 4.01 -24.91
C PRO A 40 -21.89 4.94 -23.85
N LYS A 41 -20.54 4.94 -23.77
CA LYS A 41 -19.82 5.85 -22.87
C LYS A 41 -20.10 7.28 -23.32
N ASP A 42 -20.30 8.19 -22.35
CA ASP A 42 -20.48 9.62 -22.63
C ASP A 42 -19.21 10.15 -23.32
N ALA A 43 -19.38 10.80 -24.47
CA ALA A 43 -18.28 11.33 -25.27
C ALA A 43 -17.65 12.60 -24.68
N GLY A 44 -18.21 13.13 -23.59
CA GLY A 44 -17.67 14.27 -22.86
C GLY A 44 -18.23 15.62 -23.33
N VAL A 45 -17.55 16.70 -22.94
CA VAL A 45 -17.90 18.09 -23.26
C VAL A 45 -16.78 18.76 -24.06
N ILE A 46 -17.16 19.58 -25.04
CA ILE A 46 -16.21 20.36 -25.86
C ILE A 46 -15.79 21.60 -25.07
N VAL A 47 -14.49 21.79 -24.96
CA VAL A 47 -13.89 22.88 -24.19
C VAL A 47 -12.78 23.53 -25.00
N ARG A 48 -12.52 24.82 -24.73
CA ARG A 48 -11.39 25.57 -25.25
C ARG A 48 -10.47 25.92 -24.10
N LEU A 49 -9.17 25.66 -24.25
CA LEU A 49 -8.20 26.05 -23.23
C LEU A 49 -7.95 27.55 -23.25
N LEU A 50 -7.85 28.16 -22.07
CA LEU A 50 -7.44 29.56 -21.91
C LEU A 50 -5.95 29.67 -21.56
N VAL A 51 -5.39 28.61 -20.95
CA VAL A 51 -4.00 28.53 -20.51
C VAL A 51 -3.38 27.26 -21.07
N ASP A 52 -2.08 27.30 -21.35
CA ASP A 52 -1.29 26.13 -21.74
C ASP A 52 -1.30 25.08 -20.61
N MET A 53 -1.71 23.85 -20.91
CA MET A 53 -1.81 22.79 -19.92
C MET A 53 -1.02 21.56 -20.35
N LYS A 54 -0.04 21.19 -19.51
CA LYS A 54 0.76 19.96 -19.69
C LYS A 54 -0.13 18.74 -19.89
N GLY A 55 0.15 17.96 -20.92
CA GLY A 55 -0.56 16.76 -21.35
C GLY A 55 -1.95 17.00 -21.94
N PHE A 56 -2.33 18.24 -22.27
CA PHE A 56 -3.62 18.54 -22.93
C PHE A 56 -3.47 19.33 -24.22
N GLY A 57 -2.63 20.36 -24.21
CA GLY A 57 -2.40 21.23 -25.36
C GLY A 57 -2.15 22.69 -24.98
N LYS A 58 -1.87 23.49 -26.01
CA LYS A 58 -1.71 24.94 -25.92
C LYS A 58 -3.04 25.64 -25.60
N SER A 59 -2.96 26.85 -25.07
CA SER A 59 -4.07 27.79 -24.98
C SER A 59 -4.70 27.99 -26.37
N GLY A 60 -6.03 28.05 -26.40
CA GLY A 60 -6.81 28.06 -27.62
C GLY A 60 -7.16 26.69 -28.21
N ALA A 61 -6.54 25.59 -27.75
CA ALA A 61 -6.88 24.25 -28.24
C ALA A 61 -8.31 23.86 -27.88
N ILE A 62 -9.03 23.25 -28.83
CA ILE A 62 -10.42 22.82 -28.69
C ILE A 62 -10.49 21.30 -28.81
N PHE A 63 -10.96 20.65 -27.76
CA PHE A 63 -11.08 19.18 -27.71
C PHE A 63 -12.19 18.75 -26.74
N ARG A 64 -12.46 17.44 -26.69
CA ARG A 64 -13.43 16.85 -25.75
C ARG A 64 -12.76 16.38 -24.46
N THR A 65 -13.35 16.75 -23.32
CA THR A 65 -12.88 16.35 -21.99
C THR A 65 -14.02 15.78 -21.14
N GLU A 66 -13.67 15.20 -20.00
CA GLU A 66 -14.63 14.70 -19.01
C GLU A 66 -15.39 15.86 -18.34
N ARG A 67 -16.73 15.75 -18.25
CA ARG A 67 -17.58 16.78 -17.64
C ARG A 67 -17.19 17.11 -16.19
N GLY A 68 -16.80 16.09 -15.43
CA GLY A 68 -16.39 16.26 -14.03
C GLY A 68 -15.13 17.11 -13.88
N ARG A 69 -14.13 16.89 -14.74
CA ARG A 69 -12.89 17.67 -14.74
C ARG A 69 -13.14 19.13 -15.10
N MET A 70 -13.97 19.36 -16.12
CA MET A 70 -14.32 20.71 -16.53
C MET A 70 -15.07 21.47 -15.43
N ARG A 71 -16.12 20.86 -14.85
CA ARG A 71 -16.96 21.48 -13.82
C ARG A 71 -16.21 21.75 -12.51
N ASN A 72 -15.43 20.79 -12.04
CA ASN A 72 -14.88 20.84 -10.68
C ASN A 72 -13.49 21.51 -10.62
N LYS A 73 -12.71 21.46 -11.71
CA LYS A 73 -11.32 21.95 -11.71
C LYS A 73 -11.12 23.12 -12.65
N TRP A 74 -11.48 22.97 -13.93
CA TRP A 74 -11.04 23.93 -14.95
C TRP A 74 -11.90 25.18 -15.05
N TYR A 75 -13.22 25.05 -14.94
CA TYR A 75 -14.14 26.18 -15.01
C TYR A 75 -13.98 27.16 -13.84
N PRO A 76 -13.92 26.70 -12.56
CA PRO A 76 -13.73 27.62 -11.43
C PRO A 76 -12.39 28.35 -11.47
N THR A 77 -11.35 27.69 -11.99
CA THR A 77 -9.99 28.26 -12.09
C THR A 77 -9.73 29.00 -13.40
N LYS A 78 -10.74 29.15 -14.28
CA LYS A 78 -10.62 29.80 -15.59
C LYS A 78 -9.48 29.24 -16.46
N LYS A 79 -9.20 27.94 -16.35
CA LYS A 79 -8.21 27.25 -17.20
C LYS A 79 -8.77 26.88 -18.57
N ALA A 80 -10.10 26.72 -18.65
CA ALA A 80 -10.80 26.42 -19.88
C ALA A 80 -12.20 27.05 -19.88
N GLU A 81 -12.74 27.26 -21.07
CA GLU A 81 -14.09 27.77 -21.33
C GLU A 81 -14.94 26.69 -22.00
N PHE A 82 -16.24 26.67 -21.69
CA PHE A 82 -17.18 25.78 -22.37
C PHE A 82 -17.44 26.27 -23.79
N MET A 83 -17.28 25.38 -24.79
CA MET A 83 -17.58 25.73 -26.17
C MET A 83 -19.05 25.41 -26.48
N THR A 84 -19.91 26.41 -26.28
CA THR A 84 -21.32 26.35 -26.69
C THR A 84 -21.45 26.54 -28.20
N ALA A 85 -22.61 26.19 -28.76
CA ALA A 85 -22.87 26.40 -30.20
C ALA A 85 -22.83 27.88 -30.60
N ALA A 86 -23.18 28.80 -29.69
CA ALA A 86 -23.04 30.23 -29.91
C ALA A 86 -21.55 30.63 -29.97
N ARG A 87 -20.75 30.13 -29.01
CA ARG A 87 -19.32 30.44 -28.93
C ARG A 87 -18.52 29.92 -30.12
N LEU A 88 -18.88 28.75 -30.64
CA LEU A 88 -18.31 28.22 -31.88
C LEU A 88 -18.60 29.14 -33.08
N LYS A 89 -19.83 29.64 -33.21
CA LYS A 89 -20.23 30.57 -34.28
C LYS A 89 -19.52 31.92 -34.16
N GLU A 90 -19.38 32.47 -32.96
CA GLU A 90 -18.65 33.72 -32.70
C GLU A 90 -17.20 33.65 -33.15
N LEU A 91 -16.58 32.48 -33.02
CA LEU A 91 -15.19 32.24 -33.39
C LEU A 91 -15.03 31.76 -34.84
N GLY A 92 -16.13 31.66 -35.60
CA GLY A 92 -16.11 31.16 -36.98
C GLY A 92 -15.73 29.67 -37.09
N LEU A 93 -15.83 28.92 -36.00
CA LEU A 93 -15.43 27.52 -35.92
C LEU A 93 -16.65 26.59 -36.07
N THR A 94 -16.43 25.46 -36.72
CA THR A 94 -17.43 24.41 -36.87
C THR A 94 -17.18 23.27 -35.90
N LYS A 95 -18.14 22.34 -35.80
CA LYS A 95 -18.00 21.14 -34.95
C LYS A 95 -16.88 20.20 -35.42
N ASN A 96 -16.41 20.36 -36.66
CA ASN A 96 -15.36 19.54 -37.26
C ASN A 96 -13.95 20.01 -36.85
N ASP A 97 -13.82 21.25 -36.39
CA ASP A 97 -12.56 21.82 -35.91
C ASP A 97 -12.21 21.41 -34.47
N VAL A 98 -12.98 20.47 -33.91
CA VAL A 98 -12.75 19.90 -32.59
C VAL A 98 -11.69 18.81 -32.72
N GLY A 99 -10.46 19.13 -32.32
CA GLY A 99 -9.35 18.21 -32.30
C GLY A 99 -9.41 17.19 -31.15
N GLU A 100 -8.45 16.27 -31.17
CA GLU A 100 -8.18 15.38 -30.05
C GLU A 100 -7.23 16.05 -29.04
N ARG A 101 -7.26 15.54 -27.80
CA ARG A 101 -6.33 15.97 -26.75
C ARG A 101 -4.92 15.51 -27.10
N ASP A 102 -3.93 16.38 -26.99
CA ASP A 102 -2.51 16.03 -27.15
C ASP A 102 -1.91 15.57 -25.80
N PRO A 103 -1.63 14.27 -25.60
CA PRO A 103 -1.05 13.77 -24.35
C PRO A 103 0.44 14.13 -24.19
N MET A 104 1.15 14.43 -25.28
CA MET A 104 2.59 14.66 -25.29
C MET A 104 2.98 16.11 -25.04
N PHE A 105 2.01 17.03 -25.15
CA PHE A 105 2.24 18.46 -24.97
C PHE A 105 2.86 18.78 -23.60
N GLY A 106 4.08 19.31 -23.59
CA GLY A 106 4.76 19.71 -22.34
C GLY A 106 5.28 18.56 -21.48
N MET A 107 5.35 17.32 -22.00
CA MET A 107 6.03 16.19 -21.34
C MET A 107 7.50 16.00 -21.79
N GLN A 108 7.95 16.67 -22.85
CA GLN A 108 9.21 16.33 -23.53
C GLN A 108 10.48 17.08 -23.10
N VAL A 109 10.53 17.78 -21.96
CA VAL A 109 11.76 18.54 -21.61
C VAL A 109 12.32 18.23 -20.21
N GLU A 110 11.62 17.50 -19.35
CA GLU A 110 12.18 17.18 -18.02
C GLU A 110 13.12 15.95 -18.02
N PHE A 111 13.20 15.18 -19.11
CA PHE A 111 14.09 14.00 -19.21
C PHE A 111 15.41 14.26 -19.98
N GLY A 112 15.50 15.36 -20.71
CA GLY A 112 16.64 15.67 -21.58
C GLY A 112 17.63 16.67 -20.99
N GLU A 113 17.18 17.53 -20.08
CA GLU A 113 18.04 18.58 -19.50
C GLU A 113 18.84 18.05 -18.30
N GLU A 114 18.33 17.09 -17.53
CA GLU A 114 19.03 16.50 -16.37
C GLU A 114 20.20 15.57 -16.78
N LEU A 115 20.16 14.96 -17.97
CA LEU A 115 21.21 14.02 -18.42
C LEU A 115 22.33 14.66 -19.25
N VAL A 116 22.14 15.89 -19.74
CA VAL A 116 23.17 16.55 -20.56
C VAL A 116 24.10 17.39 -19.69
N GLU A 117 23.62 17.97 -18.58
CA GLU A 117 24.48 18.75 -17.66
C GLU A 117 25.58 17.88 -17.02
N ASP A 118 25.28 16.63 -16.66
CA ASP A 118 26.24 15.68 -16.08
C ASP A 118 27.32 15.19 -17.07
N ALA A 119 27.05 15.22 -18.38
CA ALA A 119 28.00 14.76 -19.40
C ALA A 119 28.99 15.84 -19.86
N VAL A 120 28.62 17.13 -19.79
CA VAL A 120 29.52 18.22 -20.19
C VAL A 120 30.44 18.65 -19.04
N GLU A 121 30.06 18.45 -17.77
CA GLU A 121 30.95 18.72 -16.63
C GLU A 121 32.10 17.71 -16.47
N ALA A 122 31.96 16.49 -16.99
CA ALA A 122 32.97 15.43 -16.83
C ALA A 122 34.15 15.49 -17.83
N VAL A 123 34.13 16.35 -18.86
CA VAL A 123 35.16 16.37 -19.93
C VAL A 123 36.04 17.64 -19.92
N ALA A 124 35.68 18.69 -19.19
CA ALA A 124 36.41 19.96 -19.22
C ALA A 124 37.40 20.14 -18.04
N GLY A 125 38.34 19.21 -17.89
CA GLY A 125 39.48 19.36 -16.98
C GLY A 125 40.69 20.00 -17.67
N LEU A 126 40.78 21.34 -17.75
CA LEU A 126 42.03 22.05 -18.10
C LEU A 126 42.15 23.40 -17.34
N PRO A 127 43.38 23.83 -16.97
CA PRO A 127 43.61 24.88 -15.97
C PRO A 127 43.43 26.31 -16.51
N LYS A 128 42.97 27.21 -15.62
CA LYS A 128 42.89 28.65 -15.81
C LYS A 128 44.29 29.28 -15.91
N GLY A 129 44.59 29.92 -17.04
CA GLY A 129 45.68 30.89 -17.13
C GLY A 129 46.18 31.14 -18.55
N ALA A 130 45.99 32.37 -19.04
CA ALA A 130 46.54 32.97 -20.26
C ALA A 130 45.84 32.63 -21.59
N ILE A 131 45.06 33.58 -22.12
CA ILE A 131 45.46 34.50 -23.22
C ILE A 131 44.25 35.39 -23.53
N ALA A 132 44.46 36.70 -23.44
CA ALA A 132 43.56 37.69 -24.04
C ALA A 132 43.82 37.74 -25.56
N LEU A 133 42.77 37.81 -26.38
CA LEU A 133 42.62 38.80 -27.46
C LEU A 133 41.35 38.57 -28.30
N ASN A 134 40.71 39.70 -28.58
CA ASN A 134 39.83 40.07 -29.69
C ASN A 134 38.31 40.09 -29.50
N ALA A 135 37.83 41.30 -29.77
CA ALA A 135 36.48 41.80 -29.71
C ALA A 135 35.67 41.47 -30.96
N GLY A 136 34.34 41.51 -30.79
CA GLY A 136 33.45 42.12 -31.78
C GLY A 136 32.39 41.21 -32.38
N ALA A 137 31.17 41.25 -31.83
CA ALA A 137 29.93 41.48 -32.59
C ALA A 137 28.71 41.55 -31.66
N ARG A 138 28.09 42.72 -31.62
CA ARG A 138 26.79 43.03 -31.02
C ARG A 138 25.66 42.34 -31.79
N GLN A 139 24.74 41.69 -31.08
CA GLN A 139 23.30 41.78 -31.36
C GLN A 139 22.54 41.85 -30.03
N PRO A 140 21.60 42.79 -29.81
CA PRO A 140 20.78 42.82 -28.62
C PRO A 140 19.60 41.87 -28.80
N ALA A 141 19.68 40.69 -28.19
CA ALA A 141 18.53 39.80 -28.05
C ALA A 141 17.73 40.20 -26.81
N LEU A 142 16.42 40.34 -27.03
CA LEU A 142 15.40 40.71 -26.06
C LEU A 142 15.42 39.79 -24.83
N GLU A 143 15.50 40.39 -23.64
CA GLU A 143 15.44 39.71 -22.35
C GLU A 143 14.05 39.08 -22.13
N PRO A 144 13.96 37.78 -21.79
CA PRO A 144 12.72 37.20 -21.26
C PRO A 144 12.48 37.70 -19.82
N PRO A 145 11.21 37.90 -19.41
CA PRO A 145 10.88 38.49 -18.12
C PRO A 145 11.41 37.65 -16.96
N SER A 146 12.11 38.37 -16.08
CA SER A 146 12.66 37.99 -14.79
C SER A 146 11.83 36.93 -14.04
N HIS A 147 12.54 35.85 -13.73
CA HIS A 147 12.30 34.90 -12.67
C HIS A 147 11.53 35.48 -11.48
N THR A 148 10.47 34.77 -11.08
CA THR A 148 9.97 34.78 -9.70
C THR A 148 11.15 34.72 -8.73
N PRO A 149 11.12 35.43 -7.58
CA PRO A 149 12.22 35.34 -6.62
C PRO A 149 12.39 33.86 -6.25
N ALA A 150 13.53 33.30 -6.64
CA ALA A 150 13.96 32.02 -6.13
C ALA A 150 14.00 32.19 -4.61
N VAL A 151 13.10 31.51 -3.92
CA VAL A 151 13.16 31.42 -2.46
C VAL A 151 14.47 30.72 -2.19
N GLU A 152 15.50 31.47 -1.82
CA GLU A 152 16.74 30.94 -1.27
C GLU A 152 16.35 30.21 0.01
N ILE A 153 16.08 28.92 -0.11
CA ILE A 153 15.86 28.05 1.05
C ILE A 153 17.20 28.06 1.77
N GLU A 154 17.30 28.77 2.89
CA GLU A 154 18.45 28.72 3.78
C GLU A 154 18.71 27.26 4.15
N HIS A 155 19.78 26.70 3.61
CA HIS A 155 20.14 25.29 3.77
C HIS A 155 20.69 25.09 5.19
N ILE A 156 20.09 24.16 5.94
CA ILE A 156 20.60 23.74 7.24
C ILE A 156 21.88 22.92 7.03
N ALA A 157 22.89 23.12 7.88
CA ALA A 157 24.09 22.29 7.85
C ALA A 157 23.74 20.82 8.13
N PRO A 158 24.33 19.84 7.43
CA PRO A 158 23.95 18.43 7.54
C PRO A 158 24.09 17.87 8.97
N ASN A 159 25.14 18.28 9.70
CA ASN A 159 25.33 17.89 11.10
C ASN A 159 24.20 18.40 12.00
N ARG A 160 23.73 19.64 11.75
CA ARG A 160 22.62 20.23 12.50
C ARG A 160 21.31 19.52 12.22
N ALA A 161 21.10 19.09 10.98
CA ALA A 161 19.93 18.30 10.63
C ALA A 161 19.91 16.94 11.34
N LEU A 162 21.08 16.28 11.48
CA LEU A 162 21.20 15.03 12.23
C LEU A 162 20.85 15.21 13.71
N GLU A 163 21.33 16.29 14.34
CA GLU A 163 20.97 16.63 15.72
C GLU A 163 19.46 16.80 15.87
N LEU A 164 18.84 17.56 14.97
CA LEU A 164 17.39 17.81 14.98
C LEU A 164 16.58 16.53 14.79
N LEU A 165 16.99 15.66 13.86
CA LEU A 165 16.36 14.35 13.65
C LEU A 165 16.51 13.46 14.89
N THR A 166 17.64 13.53 15.58
CA THR A 166 17.90 12.72 16.77
C THR A 166 17.05 13.16 17.96
N ILE A 167 16.94 14.48 18.18
CA ILE A 167 16.23 15.09 19.31
C ILE A 167 14.71 15.06 19.12
N MET A 168 14.22 15.39 17.92
CA MET A 168 12.79 15.61 17.70
C MET A 168 12.00 14.33 17.43
N ILE A 169 12.67 13.32 16.87
CA ILE A 169 12.03 12.04 16.57
C ILE A 169 12.28 11.11 17.77
N PRO A 170 11.23 10.65 18.46
CA PRO A 170 11.39 9.71 19.57
C PRO A 170 12.08 8.43 19.10
N GLU A 171 12.82 7.78 19.99
CA GLU A 171 13.50 6.51 19.68
C GLU A 171 12.52 5.42 19.23
N THR A 172 11.32 5.42 19.80
CA THR A 172 10.22 4.51 19.46
C THR A 172 9.00 5.29 18.98
N ILE A 173 8.56 5.05 17.76
CA ILE A 173 7.35 5.62 17.16
C ILE A 173 6.20 4.63 17.31
N THR A 174 5.14 5.00 18.03
CA THR A 174 4.00 4.10 18.30
C THR A 174 2.85 4.32 17.33
N PHE A 175 2.30 3.24 16.77
CA PHE A 175 1.08 3.25 15.95
C PHE A 175 0.04 2.30 16.55
N GLU A 176 -1.13 2.84 16.88
CA GLU A 176 -2.26 2.07 17.36
C GLU A 176 -3.11 1.56 16.19
N ARG A 177 -3.33 0.24 16.13
CA ARG A 177 -4.14 -0.41 15.08
C ARG A 177 -4.96 -1.57 15.64
N HIS A 178 -6.18 -1.73 15.15
CA HIS A 178 -7.01 -2.89 15.49
C HIS A 178 -6.49 -4.16 14.83
N LEU A 179 -6.64 -5.31 15.50
CA LEU A 179 -6.32 -6.63 14.93
C LEU A 179 -7.38 -7.09 13.93
N LYS A 180 -6.98 -7.81 12.88
CA LYS A 180 -7.93 -8.48 11.95
C LYS A 180 -8.62 -9.64 12.65
N ASN A 181 -7.83 -10.44 13.35
CA ASN A 181 -8.28 -11.63 14.04
C ASN A 181 -8.25 -11.32 15.53
N LEU A 182 -9.28 -10.63 16.04
CA LEU A 182 -9.50 -10.63 17.48
C LEU A 182 -9.78 -12.09 17.87
N PRO A 183 -9.03 -12.67 18.83
CA PRO A 183 -9.51 -13.88 19.48
C PRO A 183 -10.91 -13.56 19.99
N PRO A 184 -11.90 -14.47 19.83
CA PRO A 184 -13.26 -14.21 20.26
C PRO A 184 -13.22 -13.77 21.72
N ILE A 185 -13.51 -12.49 21.96
CA ILE A 185 -13.64 -11.94 23.30
C ILE A 185 -14.77 -12.74 23.95
N VAL A 186 -14.41 -13.66 24.82
CA VAL A 186 -15.34 -14.24 25.78
C VAL A 186 -15.93 -13.04 26.53
N GLY A 187 -17.22 -12.79 26.29
CA GLY A 187 -17.82 -11.47 26.40
C GLY A 187 -17.58 -10.71 27.72
N ALA A 188 -17.34 -9.41 27.58
CA ALA A 188 -17.53 -8.41 28.63
C ALA A 188 -19.03 -8.36 28.99
N GLY A 189 -19.42 -9.18 29.97
CA GLY A 189 -20.79 -9.28 30.43
C GLY A 189 -21.01 -10.25 31.57
N ASN A 190 -19.96 -10.63 32.31
CA ASN A 190 -20.10 -11.20 33.65
C ASN A 190 -18.81 -10.92 34.41
N THR A 191 -18.96 -10.27 35.57
CA THR A 191 -17.93 -10.18 36.61
C THR A 191 -17.19 -11.52 36.73
N PRO A 192 -15.85 -11.55 36.70
CA PRO A 192 -15.14 -12.76 37.04
C PRO A 192 -15.35 -13.02 38.53
N LYS A 193 -16.27 -13.93 38.84
CA LYS A 193 -16.15 -14.77 40.03
C LYS A 193 -14.75 -15.39 39.94
N PRO A 194 -13.91 -15.30 40.97
CA PRO A 194 -12.55 -15.82 40.89
C PRO A 194 -12.60 -17.29 40.50
N ALA A 195 -12.19 -17.58 39.27
CA ALA A 195 -11.91 -18.93 38.84
C ALA A 195 -10.64 -19.36 39.60
N PRO A 196 -10.64 -20.56 40.18
CA PRO A 196 -9.48 -21.07 40.89
C PRO A 196 -8.31 -21.17 39.92
N SER A 197 -7.16 -20.73 40.40
CA SER A 197 -5.83 -20.92 39.83
C SER A 197 -5.69 -22.26 39.11
N GLU A 198 -5.05 -22.22 37.95
CA GLU A 198 -4.24 -23.31 37.43
C GLU A 198 -3.21 -23.68 38.51
N GLU A 199 -3.62 -24.54 39.43
CA GLU A 199 -2.69 -25.51 39.96
C GLU A 199 -2.22 -26.31 38.76
N ALA A 200 -0.91 -26.28 38.52
CA ALA A 200 -0.19 -27.36 37.86
C ALA A 200 -0.93 -28.66 38.13
N GLU A 201 -1.18 -29.45 37.08
CA GLU A 201 -1.91 -30.71 37.14
C GLU A 201 -1.25 -31.64 38.18
N GLN A 202 -1.58 -31.42 39.45
CA GLN A 202 -1.19 -32.27 40.54
C GLN A 202 -1.98 -33.54 40.27
N PRO A 203 -1.33 -34.71 40.24
CA PRO A 203 -2.03 -35.95 39.98
C PRO A 203 -3.18 -36.02 40.98
N LYS A 204 -4.43 -35.93 40.50
CA LYS A 204 -5.63 -36.05 41.34
C LYS A 204 -5.40 -37.25 42.24
N VAL A 205 -5.17 -36.99 43.53
CA VAL A 205 -4.85 -38.04 44.49
C VAL A 205 -6.15 -38.79 44.72
N LEU A 206 -6.41 -39.77 43.84
CA LEU A 206 -7.61 -40.60 43.89
C LEU A 206 -7.74 -41.18 45.29
N SER A 207 -8.96 -41.10 45.83
CA SER A 207 -9.27 -41.66 47.13
C SER A 207 -8.96 -43.17 47.14
N PRO A 208 -8.68 -43.77 48.31
CA PRO A 208 -8.35 -45.20 48.40
C PRO A 208 -9.41 -46.13 47.75
N LEU A 209 -10.69 -45.72 47.75
CA LEU A 209 -11.77 -46.46 47.10
C LEU A 209 -11.79 -46.28 45.58
N GLU A 210 -11.49 -45.09 45.08
CA GLU A 210 -11.33 -44.86 43.64
C GLU A 210 -10.11 -45.59 43.09
N ARG A 211 -9.01 -45.67 43.84
CA ARG A 211 -7.85 -46.52 43.48
C ARG A 211 -8.22 -48.00 43.44
N ARG A 212 -9.07 -48.48 44.36
CA ARG A 212 -9.56 -49.87 44.34
C ARG A 212 -10.51 -50.12 43.16
N ARG A 213 -11.41 -49.19 42.86
CA ARG A 213 -12.30 -49.27 41.69
C ARG A 213 -11.52 -49.24 40.38
N ALA A 214 -10.52 -48.36 40.27
CA ALA A 214 -9.61 -48.31 39.12
C ALA A 214 -8.84 -49.62 38.97
N LYS A 215 -8.26 -50.16 40.06
CA LYS A 215 -7.61 -51.48 40.04
C LYS A 215 -8.53 -52.62 39.63
N MET A 216 -9.79 -52.60 40.08
CA MET A 216 -10.79 -53.62 39.72
C MET A 216 -11.21 -53.52 38.25
N LEU A 217 -11.33 -52.30 37.72
CA LEU A 217 -11.63 -52.06 36.30
C LEU A 217 -10.45 -52.41 35.40
N GLU A 218 -9.22 -52.14 35.85
CA GLU A 218 -7.98 -52.49 35.14
C GLU A 218 -7.73 -54.00 35.15
N ALA A 219 -8.09 -54.70 36.23
CA ALA A 219 -8.06 -56.16 36.29
C ALA A 219 -9.16 -56.85 35.46
N GLN A 220 -10.24 -56.14 35.11
CA GLN A 220 -11.28 -56.62 34.19
C GLN A 220 -10.97 -56.30 32.71
N LYS A 221 -9.91 -55.54 32.45
CA LYS A 221 -9.45 -55.28 31.08
C LYS A 221 -8.77 -56.55 30.56
N PRO A 222 -9.24 -57.18 29.47
CA PRO A 222 -8.53 -58.30 28.87
C PRO A 222 -7.10 -57.86 28.51
N PRO A 223 -6.09 -58.72 28.65
CA PRO A 223 -4.70 -58.36 28.38
C PRO A 223 -4.63 -57.79 26.97
N GLU A 224 -4.21 -56.53 26.86
CA GLU A 224 -3.94 -55.93 25.57
C GLU A 224 -2.92 -56.83 24.86
N PRO A 225 -3.17 -57.21 23.59
CA PRO A 225 -2.24 -58.06 22.86
C PRO A 225 -0.88 -57.37 22.89
N GLU A 226 0.16 -58.09 23.29
CA GLU A 226 1.54 -57.60 23.31
C GLU A 226 1.87 -57.06 21.92
N LYS A 227 1.71 -55.74 21.74
CA LYS A 227 2.08 -55.07 20.51
C LYS A 227 3.56 -55.30 20.35
N SER A 228 3.96 -55.88 19.23
CA SER A 228 5.37 -56.05 18.90
C SER A 228 6.12 -54.71 19.08
N PRO A 229 7.40 -54.73 19.51
CA PRO A 229 8.17 -53.52 19.81
C PRO A 229 8.15 -52.51 18.64
N GLU A 230 8.08 -53.03 17.42
CA GLU A 230 7.98 -52.25 16.17
C GLU A 230 6.69 -51.41 16.07
N VAL A 231 5.55 -51.92 16.54
CA VAL A 231 4.27 -51.21 16.52
C VAL A 231 4.22 -50.13 17.63
N ALA A 232 4.86 -50.39 18.77
CA ALA A 232 4.95 -49.41 19.86
C ALA A 232 5.88 -48.23 19.51
N GLU A 233 6.97 -48.48 18.77
CA GLU A 233 7.85 -47.43 18.25
C GLU A 233 7.17 -46.58 17.17
N ALA A 234 6.43 -47.21 16.25
CA ALA A 234 5.64 -46.50 15.25
C ALA A 234 4.55 -45.59 15.88
N GLU A 235 3.91 -46.04 16.97
CA GLU A 235 2.88 -45.26 17.68
C GLU A 235 3.48 -44.06 18.44
N ARG A 236 4.74 -44.14 18.90
CA ARG A 236 5.47 -43.01 19.49
C ARG A 236 5.91 -41.99 18.44
N GLN A 237 6.43 -42.46 17.31
CA GLN A 237 6.80 -41.59 16.19
C GLN A 237 5.59 -40.84 15.64
N ALA A 238 4.44 -41.51 15.49
CA ALA A 238 3.20 -40.87 15.06
C ALA A 238 2.73 -39.76 16.02
N LYS A 239 2.82 -39.98 17.34
CA LYS A 239 2.46 -38.97 18.36
C LYS A 239 3.40 -37.78 18.36
N GLU A 240 4.70 -38.00 18.17
CA GLU A 240 5.70 -36.92 18.10
C GLU A 240 5.51 -36.08 16.83
N GLU A 241 5.20 -36.71 15.69
CA GLU A 241 4.83 -36.01 14.46
C GLU A 241 3.53 -35.20 14.62
N GLU A 242 2.52 -35.75 15.29
CA GLU A 242 1.25 -35.07 15.55
C GLU A 242 1.46 -33.83 16.43
N LEU A 243 2.22 -33.96 17.54
CA LEU A 243 2.64 -32.84 18.37
C LEU A 243 3.44 -31.78 17.59
N GLY A 244 4.31 -32.21 16.68
CA GLY A 244 5.04 -31.31 15.79
C GLY A 244 4.12 -30.52 14.85
N ARG A 245 3.07 -31.16 14.32
CA ARG A 245 2.07 -30.49 13.48
C ARG A 245 1.20 -29.52 14.29
N GLU A 246 0.82 -29.88 15.51
CA GLU A 246 0.07 -29.00 16.40
C GLU A 246 0.87 -27.76 16.80
N ARG A 247 2.16 -27.92 17.12
CA ARG A 247 3.05 -26.77 17.41
C ARG A 247 3.17 -25.81 16.23
N LYS A 248 3.37 -26.34 15.01
CA LYS A 248 3.42 -25.52 13.79
C LYS A 248 2.10 -24.78 13.55
N ARG A 249 0.97 -25.46 13.73
CA ARG A 249 -0.35 -24.83 13.58
C ARG A 249 -0.58 -23.74 14.62
N ALA A 250 -0.20 -23.98 15.87
CA ALA A 250 -0.29 -22.99 16.93
C ALA A 250 0.59 -21.76 16.67
N GLU A 251 1.79 -21.96 16.11
CA GLU A 251 2.69 -20.88 15.70
C GLU A 251 2.11 -20.07 14.53
N GLU A 252 1.59 -20.74 13.50
CA GLU A 252 0.91 -20.08 12.38
C GLU A 252 -0.34 -19.29 12.82
N ASP A 253 -1.14 -19.86 13.73
CA ASP A 253 -2.33 -19.19 14.28
C ASP A 253 -1.94 -18.01 15.18
N ALA A 254 -0.82 -18.11 15.91
CA ALA A 254 -0.26 -17.00 16.68
C ALA A 254 0.25 -15.87 15.76
N GLU A 255 0.86 -16.20 14.62
CA GLU A 255 1.25 -15.20 13.62
C GLU A 255 0.04 -14.49 12.98
N ARG A 256 -1.00 -15.26 12.63
CA ARG A 256 -2.25 -14.71 12.06
C ARG A 256 -3.00 -13.82 13.04
N SER A 257 -2.88 -14.09 14.33
CA SER A 257 -3.50 -13.28 15.40
C SER A 257 -2.80 -11.93 15.58
N ARG A 258 -1.58 -11.76 15.06
CA ARG A 258 -0.84 -10.50 15.08
C ARG A 258 -1.11 -9.62 13.86
N GLU A 259 -1.92 -10.07 12.91
CA GLU A 259 -2.23 -9.27 11.72
C GLU A 259 -3.14 -8.08 12.07
N ILE A 260 -2.74 -6.88 11.66
CA ILE A 260 -3.50 -5.65 11.88
C ILE A 260 -4.47 -5.36 10.74
N HIS A 261 -5.57 -4.69 11.06
CA HIS A 261 -6.52 -4.16 10.10
C HIS A 261 -5.92 -2.91 9.43
N GLY A 262 -5.50 -3.09 8.18
CA GLY A 262 -4.78 -2.08 7.41
C GLY A 262 -3.28 -2.38 7.36
N SER A 263 -2.49 -1.35 7.12
CA SER A 263 -1.02 -1.44 7.09
C SER A 263 -0.44 -0.14 7.61
N VAL A 264 0.66 -0.21 8.35
CA VAL A 264 1.51 0.96 8.62
C VAL A 264 2.50 1.06 7.48
N SER A 265 2.34 2.07 6.64
CA SER A 265 3.19 2.29 5.48
C SER A 265 4.32 3.27 5.80
N VAL A 266 5.38 3.23 4.98
CA VAL A 266 6.46 4.24 5.06
C VAL A 266 5.92 5.67 4.98
N ARG A 267 4.82 5.90 4.25
CA ARG A 267 4.17 7.21 4.17
C ARG A 267 3.59 7.68 5.49
N ASP A 268 3.05 6.76 6.30
CA ASP A 268 2.50 7.07 7.62
C ASP A 268 3.63 7.47 8.58
N VAL A 269 4.77 6.76 8.50
CA VAL A 269 5.99 7.08 9.25
C VAL A 269 6.55 8.45 8.83
N ALA A 270 6.66 8.71 7.53
CA ALA A 270 7.11 10.01 7.02
C ALA A 270 6.17 11.15 7.44
N GLY A 271 4.86 10.91 7.46
CA GLY A 271 3.87 11.86 7.95
C GLY A 271 4.06 12.17 9.43
N PHE A 272 4.20 11.13 10.27
CA PHE A 272 4.47 11.30 11.69
C PHE A 272 5.74 12.11 11.96
N ILE A 273 6.83 11.82 11.23
CA ILE A 273 8.09 12.55 11.37
C ILE A 273 7.89 14.01 11.00
N LYS A 274 7.24 14.30 9.87
CA LYS A 274 6.94 15.69 9.46
C LYS A 274 6.12 16.43 10.50
N ASP A 275 5.08 15.81 11.04
CA ASP A 275 4.22 16.43 12.04
C ASP A 275 4.99 16.80 13.31
N LYS A 276 5.99 16.00 13.69
CA LYS A 276 6.91 16.34 14.80
C LYS A 276 7.88 17.46 14.46
N MET A 277 8.40 17.47 13.23
CA MET A 277 9.36 18.49 12.78
C MET A 277 8.71 19.84 12.51
N LEU A 278 7.41 19.89 12.23
CA LEU A 278 6.64 21.12 12.06
C LEU A 278 6.61 22.00 13.32
N LEU A 279 6.89 21.44 14.49
CA LEU A 279 6.92 22.18 15.75
C LEU A 279 8.11 23.15 15.83
N ASP A 280 9.21 22.86 15.13
CA ASP A 280 10.42 23.69 15.13
C ASP A 280 10.64 24.40 13.78
N PRO A 281 11.01 25.69 13.79
CA PRO A 281 11.25 26.46 12.58
C PRO A 281 12.50 26.00 11.81
N GLU A 282 13.48 25.40 12.49
CA GLU A 282 14.64 24.79 11.85
C GLU A 282 14.28 23.40 11.29
N ALA A 283 13.70 22.51 12.11
CA ALA A 283 13.40 21.14 11.68
C ALA A 283 12.40 21.09 10.52
N SER A 284 11.43 22.01 10.47
CA SER A 284 10.46 22.11 9.36
C SER A 284 11.09 22.30 7.97
N ARG A 285 12.35 22.75 7.89
CA ARG A 285 13.08 22.92 6.62
C ARG A 285 13.62 21.60 6.07
N ILE A 286 13.70 20.56 6.90
CA ILE A 286 14.22 19.24 6.49
C ILE A 286 13.10 18.48 5.78
N HIS A 287 13.35 18.11 4.52
CA HIS A 287 12.36 17.46 3.68
C HIS A 287 12.52 15.94 3.71
N VAL A 288 11.85 15.28 4.65
CA VAL A 288 11.80 13.81 4.71
C VAL A 288 10.82 13.28 3.67
N ARG A 289 11.27 12.46 2.73
CA ARG A 289 10.41 11.80 1.74
C ARG A 289 10.17 10.34 2.12
N PRO A 290 9.08 9.69 1.66
CA PRO A 290 8.91 8.26 1.91
C PRO A 290 10.00 7.42 1.26
N GLU A 291 10.64 7.90 0.19
CA GLU A 291 11.77 7.21 -0.44
C GLU A 291 13.04 7.18 0.45
N ASP A 292 13.10 8.06 1.45
CA ASP A 292 14.23 8.19 2.36
C ASP A 292 14.16 7.21 3.54
N ILE A 293 13.06 6.47 3.68
CA ILE A 293 12.80 5.62 4.85
C ILE A 293 12.72 4.16 4.39
N THR A 294 13.50 3.30 5.03
CA THR A 294 13.52 1.86 4.75
C THR A 294 13.34 1.04 6.02
N PHE A 295 12.46 0.04 5.99
CA PHE A 295 12.31 -0.91 7.08
C PHE A 295 13.46 -1.93 7.07
N LEU A 296 14.13 -2.09 8.22
CA LEU A 296 15.16 -3.10 8.43
C LEU A 296 14.52 -4.41 8.89
N GLY A 297 14.97 -5.55 8.32
CA GLY A 297 14.50 -6.88 8.70
C GLY A 297 13.25 -7.39 7.97
N LEU A 298 12.67 -6.60 7.08
CA LEU A 298 11.66 -7.05 6.11
C LEU A 298 12.32 -7.34 4.75
N ALA A 299 11.65 -8.14 3.91
CA ALA A 299 12.12 -8.41 2.56
C ALA A 299 12.26 -7.10 1.74
N GLU A 300 13.28 -7.03 0.89
CA GLU A 300 13.55 -5.86 0.05
C GLU A 300 12.31 -5.49 -0.80
N GLY A 301 11.87 -4.24 -0.71
CA GLY A 301 10.69 -3.72 -1.43
C GLY A 301 9.36 -3.81 -0.67
N VAL A 302 9.35 -4.25 0.60
CA VAL A 302 8.15 -4.24 1.44
C VAL A 302 8.07 -2.94 2.26
N ASP A 303 7.34 -1.97 1.74
CA ASP A 303 7.17 -0.64 2.36
C ASP A 303 6.02 -0.58 3.39
N LYS A 304 5.49 -1.74 3.81
CA LYS A 304 4.27 -1.84 4.61
C LYS A 304 4.38 -2.91 5.67
N VAL A 305 3.98 -2.54 6.88
CA VAL A 305 3.90 -3.44 8.03
C VAL A 305 2.43 -3.81 8.26
N GLU A 306 2.13 -5.11 8.22
CA GLU A 306 0.80 -5.67 8.47
C GLU A 306 0.70 -6.45 9.79
N LYS A 307 1.78 -6.53 10.58
CA LYS A 307 1.83 -7.26 11.84
C LYS A 307 2.07 -6.32 13.01
N VAL A 308 1.49 -6.63 14.17
CA VAL A 308 1.83 -6.03 15.47
C VAL A 308 3.25 -6.45 15.85
N GLY A 309 4.04 -5.52 16.35
CA GLY A 309 5.42 -5.77 16.73
C GLY A 309 6.30 -4.53 16.68
N ARG A 310 7.58 -4.74 16.95
CA ARG A 310 8.63 -3.72 16.86
C ARG A 310 9.45 -3.94 15.59
N PHE A 311 9.58 -2.88 14.81
CA PHE A 311 10.25 -2.87 13.51
C PHE A 311 11.28 -1.76 13.51
N ASP A 312 12.50 -2.02 13.05
CA ASP A 312 13.51 -0.97 12.95
C ASP A 312 13.42 -0.29 11.59
N ILE A 313 13.61 1.02 11.58
CA ILE A 313 13.64 1.85 10.37
C ILE A 313 14.98 2.58 10.27
N GLU A 314 15.44 2.75 9.04
CA GLU A 314 16.56 3.59 8.69
C GLU A 314 16.04 4.81 7.91
N ILE A 315 16.43 6.01 8.34
CA ILE A 315 16.01 7.28 7.75
C ILE A 315 17.24 7.93 7.10
N ARG A 316 17.20 8.11 5.78
CA ARG A 316 18.27 8.67 4.93
C ARG A 316 17.82 9.99 4.32
N THR A 317 17.85 11.08 5.09
CA THR A 317 17.42 12.39 4.59
C THR A 317 18.50 13.11 3.79
N HIS A 318 18.12 13.82 2.74
CA HIS A 318 18.92 14.85 2.09
C HIS A 318 18.60 16.24 2.65
N VAL A 319 19.62 17.08 2.82
CA VAL A 319 19.44 18.51 3.12
C VAL A 319 20.13 19.28 2.00
N GLY A 320 19.33 19.82 1.07
CA GLY A 320 19.87 20.39 -0.16
C GLY A 320 20.54 19.34 -1.03
N ARG A 321 21.84 19.54 -1.30
CA ARG A 321 22.69 18.61 -2.09
C ARG A 321 23.46 17.60 -1.23
N ASP A 322 23.53 17.82 0.09
CA ASP A 322 24.33 17.00 0.99
C ASP A 322 23.51 15.83 1.57
N ARG A 323 24.13 14.65 1.59
CA ARG A 323 23.55 13.44 2.21
C ARG A 323 23.89 13.43 3.69
N VAL A 324 22.87 13.31 4.55
CA VAL A 324 23.03 13.16 6.00
C VAL A 324 23.26 11.69 6.33
N GLU A 325 23.99 11.41 7.40
CA GLU A 325 24.18 10.04 7.90
C GLU A 325 22.84 9.38 8.27
N PRO A 326 22.68 8.08 8.02
CA PRO A 326 21.43 7.37 8.29
C PRO A 326 21.13 7.28 9.78
N VAL A 327 19.94 7.72 10.18
CA VAL A 327 19.45 7.62 11.56
C VAL A 327 18.58 6.37 11.70
N ARG A 328 18.87 5.54 12.72
CA ARG A 328 18.08 4.35 13.05
C ARG A 328 17.08 4.66 14.16
N LYS A 329 15.82 4.27 13.97
CA LYS A 329 14.75 4.39 14.96
C LYS A 329 13.90 3.12 14.96
N SER A 330 13.13 2.90 16.03
CA SER A 330 12.19 1.78 16.10
C SER A 330 10.76 2.28 15.89
N VAL A 331 9.94 1.50 15.21
CA VAL A 331 8.50 1.65 15.04
C VAL A 331 7.81 0.52 15.77
N GLU A 332 6.93 0.84 16.69
CA GLU A 332 6.14 -0.10 17.46
C GLU A 332 4.68 -0.01 17.04
N VAL A 333 4.14 -1.12 16.52
CA VAL A 333 2.72 -1.23 16.19
C VAL A 333 2.04 -1.92 17.36
N VAL A 334 1.13 -1.21 18.03
CA VAL A 334 0.41 -1.68 19.22
C VAL A 334 -1.04 -2.00 18.83
N ALA A 335 -1.56 -3.12 19.35
CA ALA A 335 -2.95 -3.50 19.17
C ALA A 335 -3.87 -2.66 20.08
N THR A 336 -4.93 -2.09 19.51
CA THR A 336 -6.00 -1.40 20.25
C THR A 336 -7.34 -2.11 20.22
#